data_AF-A0AA88RQC2-F1
#
_entry.id   AF-A0AA88RQC2-F1
#
_cell.length_a   1.000
_cell.length_b   1.000
_cell.length_c   1.000
_cell.angle_alpha   90.00
_cell.angle_beta   90.00
_cell.angle_gamma   90.00
#
_symmetry.space_group_name_H-M   'P 1'
#
loop_
_entity.id
_entity.type
_entity.pdbx_description
1 polymer ?
#
loop_
_entity_poly.entity_id
_entity_poly.type
_entity_poly.pdbx_seq_one_letter_code
_entity_poly.pdbx_strand_id
1 'polypeptide(L)'
;MTICHYDLKPSNILLDDDLCAHVSDFGLASYGIMLLEMFTGKRPTDSMFIDNFSLHNYVKFSLPDHVMEIIDSMIILKEMEGLNENKHGEGEFAKLKSCLESILQLGVICSAELPHEIMDSGNVVKELHRITKVYNE
;
A
#
# COMPACT_ATOMS: atom_id res chain seq x y z
N MET A 1 -12.21 -0.12 -25.54
CA MET A 1 -12.03 0.87 -24.45
C MET A 1 -10.73 1.58 -24.73
N THR A 2 -10.75 2.90 -24.92
CA THR A 2 -9.56 3.69 -25.24
C THR A 2 -9.04 4.28 -23.94
N ILE A 3 -7.79 3.98 -23.57
CA ILE A 3 -7.14 4.56 -22.38
C ILE A 3 -6.23 5.68 -22.86
N CYS A 4 -6.46 6.89 -22.38
CA CYS A 4 -5.65 8.08 -22.68
C CYS A 4 -4.84 8.46 -21.44
N HIS A 5 -3.51 8.36 -21.49
CA HIS A 5 -2.60 8.67 -20.37
C HIS A 5 -2.58 10.18 -20.02
N TYR A 6 -2.92 11.07 -20.96
CA TYR A 6 -2.99 12.55 -20.86
C TYR A 6 -1.70 13.30 -20.46
N ASP A 7 -0.75 12.67 -19.78
CA ASP A 7 0.53 13.26 -19.36
C ASP A 7 1.72 12.42 -19.84
N LEU A 8 1.81 12.21 -21.16
CA LEU A 8 2.97 11.52 -21.74
C LEU A 8 4.14 12.50 -21.89
N LYS A 9 5.25 12.27 -21.19
CA LYS A 9 6.49 13.06 -21.25
C LYS A 9 7.70 12.12 -21.33
N PRO A 10 8.87 12.55 -21.85
CA PRO A 10 10.06 11.72 -21.91
C PRO A 10 10.50 11.16 -20.54
N SER A 11 10.23 11.88 -19.45
CA SER A 11 10.46 11.42 -18.07
C SER A 11 9.57 10.25 -17.63
N ASN A 12 8.49 9.97 -18.37
CA ASN A 12 7.48 8.95 -18.07
C ASN A 12 7.66 7.70 -18.95
N ILE A 13 8.77 7.62 -19.67
CA ILE A 13 9.15 6.47 -20.48
C ILE A 13 10.49 5.97 -19.94
N LEU A 14 10.47 4.80 -19.30
CA LEU A 14 11.64 4.13 -18.76
C LEU A 14 12.15 3.12 -19.79
N LEU A 15 13.48 2.99 -19.89
CA LEU A 15 14.12 2.01 -20.76
C LEU A 15 14.64 0.86 -19.90
N ASP A 16 14.35 -0.37 -20.29
CA ASP A 16 14.99 -1.55 -19.71
C ASP A 16 16.37 -1.82 -20.35
N ASP A 17 17.04 -2.88 -19.88
CA ASP A 17 18.37 -3.27 -20.35
C ASP A 17 18.41 -3.65 -21.85
N ASP A 18 17.25 -3.99 -22.44
CA ASP A 18 17.09 -4.32 -23.85
C ASP A 18 16.64 -3.10 -24.70
N LEU A 19 16.62 -1.89 -24.11
CA LEU A 19 16.15 -0.65 -24.72
C LEU A 19 14.66 -0.66 -25.10
N CYS A 20 13.86 -1.52 -24.47
CA CYS A 20 12.41 -1.47 -24.59
C CYS A 20 11.84 -0.35 -23.71
N ALA A 21 10.97 0.47 -24.31
CA ALA A 21 10.33 1.61 -23.68
C ALA A 21 9.07 1.21 -22.92
N HIS A 22 9.07 1.42 -21.61
CA HIS A 22 7.95 1.19 -20.71
C HIS A 22 7.35 2.51 -20.26
N VAL A 23 6.04 2.69 -20.42
CA VAL A 23 5.36 3.86 -19.88
C VAL A 23 5.19 3.66 -18.38
N SER A 24 5.80 4.54 -17.58
CA SER A 24 5.68 4.54 -16.13
C SER A 24 4.40 5.26 -15.71
N ASP A 25 3.52 4.57 -14.99
CA ASP A 25 2.34 5.17 -14.37
C ASP A 25 2.71 5.73 -12.99
N PHE A 26 3.26 6.95 -12.96
CA PHE A 26 3.56 7.68 -11.72
C PHE A 26 2.34 7.87 -10.80
N GLY A 27 1.11 7.68 -11.32
CA GLY A 27 -0.11 7.69 -10.52
C GLY A 27 -0.14 6.57 -9.47
N LEU A 28 0.35 5.38 -9.82
CA LEU A 28 0.37 4.23 -8.89
C LEU A 28 1.39 4.40 -7.77
N ALA A 29 2.59 4.91 -8.08
CA ALA A 29 3.61 5.24 -7.08
C ALA A 29 3.07 6.22 -6.03
N SER A 30 2.41 7.28 -6.52
CA SER A 30 1.78 8.28 -5.67
C SER A 30 0.63 7.67 -4.84
N TYR A 31 -0.19 6.82 -5.46
CA TYR A 31 -1.31 6.13 -4.79
C TYR A 31 -0.83 5.16 -3.70
N GLY A 32 0.25 4.42 -3.96
CA GLY A 32 0.90 3.55 -2.99
C GLY A 32 1.33 4.35 -1.75
N ILE A 33 2.01 5.48 -1.95
CA ILE A 33 2.40 6.36 -0.84
C ILE A 33 1.19 6.92 -0.10
N MET A 34 0.12 7.33 -0.78
CA MET A 34 -1.11 7.81 -0.13
C MET A 34 -1.77 6.71 0.72
N LEU A 35 -1.78 5.46 0.24
CA LEU A 35 -2.26 4.33 1.04
C LEU A 35 -1.40 4.13 2.29
N LEU A 36 -0.08 4.13 2.14
CA LEU A 36 0.83 3.98 3.28
C LEU A 36 0.67 5.12 4.30
N GLU A 37 0.55 6.36 3.84
CA GLU A 37 0.32 7.54 4.69
C GLU A 37 -1.02 7.43 5.44
N MET A 38 -2.09 7.02 4.74
CA MET A 38 -3.43 6.88 5.31
C MET A 38 -3.46 5.87 6.46
N PHE A 39 -2.82 4.71 6.29
CA PHE A 39 -2.91 3.62 7.26
C PHE A 39 -1.88 3.73 8.39
N THR A 40 -0.74 4.38 8.17
CA THR A 40 0.26 4.60 9.22
C THR A 40 0.08 5.91 9.98
N GLY A 41 -0.68 6.86 9.40
CA GLY A 41 -0.80 8.22 9.91
C GLY A 41 0.50 9.03 9.80
N LYS A 42 1.52 8.52 9.10
CA LYS A 42 2.83 9.15 8.93
C LYS A 42 2.92 9.85 7.59
N ARG A 43 3.36 11.10 7.59
CA ARG A 43 3.57 11.84 6.34
C ARG A 43 4.90 11.42 5.73
N PRO A 44 5.02 11.27 4.39
CA PRO A 44 6.30 11.01 3.74
C PRO A 44 7.37 12.07 4.05
N THR A 45 6.93 13.27 4.47
CA THR A 45 7.78 14.41 4.84
C THR A 45 8.07 14.50 6.35
N ASP A 46 7.63 13.54 7.15
CA ASP A 46 7.93 13.54 8.59
C ASP A 46 9.45 13.49 8.79
N SER A 47 9.94 14.21 9.79
CA SER A 47 11.38 14.36 10.04
C SER A 47 12.11 13.06 10.41
N MET A 48 11.37 11.98 10.69
CA MET A 48 11.94 10.64 10.87
C MET A 48 12.41 10.00 9.56
N PHE A 49 11.98 10.52 8.41
CA PHE A 49 12.33 10.01 7.08
C PHE A 49 13.44 10.87 6.46
N ILE A 50 14.69 10.50 6.73
CA ILE A 50 15.91 11.17 6.25
C ILE A 50 16.88 10.14 5.65
N ASP A 51 17.88 10.60 4.90
CA ASP A 51 18.98 9.77 4.39
C ASP A 51 18.54 8.47 3.70
N ASN A 52 17.56 8.57 2.78
CA ASN A 52 16.95 7.48 2.01
C ASN A 52 16.04 6.52 2.81
N PHE A 53 15.77 6.81 4.08
CA PHE A 53 14.76 6.09 4.85
C PHE A 53 13.37 6.68 4.57
N SER A 54 12.66 6.13 3.58
CA SER A 54 11.33 6.60 3.16
C SER A 54 10.19 5.91 3.89
N LEU A 55 8.97 6.44 3.76
CA LEU A 55 7.75 5.80 4.24
C LEU A 55 7.56 4.39 3.65
N HIS A 56 7.91 4.19 2.37
CA HIS A 56 7.93 2.86 1.74
C HIS A 56 8.83 1.89 2.51
N ASN A 57 10.08 2.29 2.80
CA ASN A 57 11.04 1.44 3.50
C ASN A 57 10.60 1.17 4.94
N TYR A 58 10.05 2.17 5.63
CA TYR A 58 9.49 2.00 6.96
C TYR A 58 8.42 0.90 7.00
N VAL A 59 7.45 0.95 6.09
CA VAL A 59 6.39 -0.08 6.04
C VAL A 59 6.95 -1.43 5.57
N LYS A 60 7.79 -1.44 4.53
CA LYS A 60 8.41 -2.65 3.98
C LYS A 60 9.16 -3.45 5.04
N PHE A 61 9.89 -2.79 5.93
CA PHE A 61 10.63 -3.46 7.01
C PHE A 61 9.77 -3.86 8.22
N SER A 62 8.54 -3.35 8.31
CA SER A 62 7.60 -3.74 9.37
C SER A 62 6.69 -4.89 8.97
N LEU A 63 6.61 -5.24 7.68
CA LEU A 63 5.79 -6.35 7.19
C LEU A 63 6.52 -7.70 7.30
N PRO A 64 5.82 -8.80 7.63
CA PRO A 64 4.43 -8.88 8.13
C PRO A 64 4.32 -8.81 9.67
N ASP A 65 5.46 -8.86 10.36
CA ASP A 65 5.49 -9.17 11.80
C ASP A 65 5.07 -7.99 12.68
N HIS A 66 5.39 -6.76 12.27
CA HIS A 66 5.20 -5.53 13.05
C HIS A 66 4.07 -4.63 12.51
N VAL A 67 3.13 -5.19 11.74
CA VAL A 67 2.00 -4.46 11.15
C VAL A 67 1.24 -3.63 12.19
N MET A 68 0.90 -4.24 13.33
CA MET A 68 0.10 -3.56 14.36
C MET A 68 0.86 -2.43 15.08
N GLU A 69 2.18 -2.38 14.97
CA GLU A 69 3.01 -1.33 15.59
C GLU A 69 3.11 -0.07 14.74
N ILE A 70 2.88 -0.19 13.43
CA ILE A 70 3.04 0.91 12.47
C ILE A 70 1.73 1.52 11.99
N ILE A 71 0.60 0.87 12.27
CA ILE A 71 -0.73 1.34 11.91
C ILE A 71 -1.16 2.47 12.85
N ASP A 72 -1.85 3.47 12.30
CA ASP A 72 -2.46 4.54 13.08
C ASP A 72 -3.39 3.95 14.15
N SER A 73 -3.07 4.27 15.40
CA SER A 73 -3.80 3.83 16.58
C SER A 73 -5.28 4.18 16.50
N MET A 74 -5.66 5.28 15.82
CA MET A 74 -7.06 5.66 15.62
C MET A 74 -7.83 4.70 14.70
N ILE A 75 -7.16 4.03 13.75
CA ILE A 75 -7.77 2.98 12.93
C ILE A 75 -8.05 1.76 13.80
N ILE A 76 -7.08 1.35 14.61
CA ILE A 76 -7.22 0.20 15.52
C ILE A 76 -8.33 0.47 16.53
N LEU A 77 -8.36 1.65 17.16
CA LEU A 77 -9.37 2.01 18.14
C LEU A 77 -10.78 1.96 17.54
N LYS A 78 -10.99 2.54 16.36
CA LYS A 78 -12.32 2.55 15.70
C LYS A 78 -12.82 1.15 15.35
N GLU A 79 -11.95 0.27 14.84
CA GLU A 79 -12.36 -1.09 14.50
C GLU A 79 -12.58 -1.97 15.74
N MET A 80 -11.85 -1.70 16.83
CA MET A 80 -11.96 -2.46 18.07
C MET A 80 -13.13 -2.00 18.97
N GLU A 81 -13.60 -0.76 18.83
CA GLU A 81 -14.75 -0.21 19.58
C GLU A 81 -16.06 -0.98 19.34
N GLY A 82 -16.16 -1.78 18.27
CA GLY A 82 -17.32 -2.62 17.96
C GLY A 82 -17.27 -4.06 18.48
N LEU A 83 -16.14 -4.50 19.04
CA LEU A 83 -15.93 -5.91 19.41
C LEU A 83 -16.43 -6.19 20.84
N ASN A 84 -17.61 -6.80 20.96
CA ASN A 84 -18.18 -7.23 22.23
C ASN A 84 -17.27 -8.23 22.98
N GLU A 85 -17.21 -8.15 24.31
CA GLU A 85 -16.33 -8.92 25.23
C GLU A 85 -16.52 -10.46 25.23
N ASN A 86 -17.23 -11.03 24.26
CA ASN A 86 -17.59 -12.44 24.22
C ASN A 86 -16.72 -13.23 23.25
N LYS A 87 -15.52 -13.69 23.66
CA LYS A 87 -14.70 -14.77 23.03
C LYS A 87 -14.49 -14.73 21.48
N HIS A 88 -14.92 -13.69 20.78
CA HIS A 88 -14.85 -13.53 19.32
C HIS A 88 -13.73 -12.60 18.87
N GLY A 89 -13.23 -11.77 19.80
CA GLY A 89 -12.21 -10.76 19.53
C GLY A 89 -10.87 -11.29 19.03
N GLU A 90 -10.46 -12.52 19.38
CA GLU A 90 -9.22 -13.11 18.83
C GLU A 90 -9.31 -13.37 17.33
N GLY A 91 -10.47 -13.85 16.85
CA GLY A 91 -10.71 -14.09 15.43
C GLY A 91 -10.81 -12.79 14.64
N GLU A 92 -11.50 -11.80 15.19
CA GLU A 92 -11.67 -10.48 14.56
C GLU A 92 -10.36 -9.70 14.52
N PHE A 93 -9.56 -9.77 15.59
CA PHE A 93 -8.21 -9.19 15.60
C PHE A 93 -7.29 -9.83 14.56
N ALA A 94 -7.32 -11.17 14.43
CA ALA A 94 -6.54 -11.87 13.42
C ALA A 94 -6.98 -11.49 11.99
N LYS A 95 -8.30 -11.37 11.75
CA LYS A 95 -8.85 -10.88 10.48
C LYS A 95 -8.39 -9.46 10.17
N LEU A 96 -8.45 -8.55 11.14
CA LEU A 96 -8.00 -7.18 10.96
C LEU A 96 -6.51 -7.12 10.65
N LYS A 97 -5.67 -7.84 11.42
CA LYS A 97 -4.22 -7.90 11.17
C LYS A 97 -3.93 -8.36 9.74
N SER A 98 -4.57 -9.44 9.30
CA SER A 98 -4.37 -9.99 7.95
C SER A 98 -4.84 -9.03 6.84
N CYS A 99 -5.94 -8.31 7.08
CA CYS A 99 -6.43 -7.28 6.17
C CYS A 99 -5.43 -6.11 6.04
N LEU A 100 -4.98 -5.57 7.17
CA LEU A 100 -4.00 -4.48 7.21
C LEU A 100 -2.68 -4.87 6.57
N GLU A 101 -2.19 -6.09 6.83
CA GLU A 101 -1.01 -6.66 6.20
C GLU A 101 -1.15 -6.66 4.66
N SER A 102 -2.29 -7.13 4.16
CA SER A 102 -2.57 -7.17 2.71
C SER A 102 -2.61 -5.77 2.09
N ILE A 103 -3.24 -4.81 2.77
CA ILE A 103 -3.34 -3.41 2.31
C ILE A 103 -1.96 -2.75 2.26
N LEU A 104 -1.16 -2.91 3.33
CA LEU A 104 0.18 -2.33 3.39
C LEU A 104 1.12 -2.99 2.39
N GLN A 105 1.01 -4.30 2.18
CA GLN A 105 1.79 -5.00 1.15
C GLN A 105 1.46 -4.48 -0.24
N LEU A 106 0.18 -4.25 -0.54
CA LEU A 106 -0.23 -3.60 -1.79
C LEU A 106 0.34 -2.18 -1.88
N GLY A 107 0.27 -1.39 -0.81
CA GLY A 107 0.85 -0.05 -0.76
C GLY A 107 2.36 -0.04 -1.03
N VAL A 108 3.11 -1.01 -0.49
CA VAL A 108 4.56 -1.19 -0.75
C VAL A 108 4.81 -1.54 -2.21
N ILE A 109 4.10 -2.51 -2.78
CA ILE A 109 4.27 -2.88 -4.20
C ILE A 109 3.95 -1.70 -5.11
N CYS A 110 2.87 -0.98 -4.84
CA CYS A 110 2.44 0.16 -5.65
C CYS A 110 3.38 1.37 -5.52
N SER A 111 4.13 1.50 -4.42
CA SER A 111 5.06 2.63 -4.18
C SER A 111 6.51 2.35 -4.57
N ALA A 112 6.78 1.22 -5.23
CA ALA A 112 8.11 0.92 -5.74
C ALA A 112 8.55 1.93 -6.83
N GLU A 113 9.81 2.36 -6.77
CA GLU A 113 10.36 3.37 -7.69
C GLU A 113 10.84 2.76 -9.02
N LEU A 114 10.98 1.43 -9.10
CA LEU A 114 11.48 0.72 -10.26
C LEU A 114 10.37 0.03 -11.06
N PRO A 115 10.29 0.22 -12.39
CA PRO A 115 9.19 -0.25 -13.22
C PRO A 115 9.03 -1.77 -13.29
N HIS A 116 10.08 -2.54 -12.98
CA HIS A 116 10.00 -4.00 -12.93
C HIS A 116 9.35 -4.54 -11.65
N GLU A 117 9.10 -3.68 -10.67
CA GLU A 117 8.45 -4.03 -9.39
C GLU A 117 7.00 -3.53 -9.31
N ILE A 118 6.57 -2.68 -10.25
CA ILE A 118 5.23 -2.07 -10.24
C ILE A 118 4.20 -3.02 -10.87
N MET A 119 3.14 -3.31 -10.11
CA MET A 119 1.99 -4.08 -10.57
C MET A 119 1.12 -3.26 -11.54
N ASP A 120 0.66 -3.87 -12.65
CA ASP A 120 -0.31 -3.24 -13.55
C ASP A 120 -1.58 -2.80 -12.80
N SER A 121 -2.11 -1.61 -13.13
CA SER A 121 -3.27 -0.99 -12.45
C SER A 121 -4.51 -1.91 -12.43
N GLY A 122 -4.71 -2.73 -13.46
CA GLY A 122 -5.79 -3.70 -13.52
C GLY A 122 -5.66 -4.83 -12.49
N ASN A 123 -4.44 -5.15 -12.06
CA ASN A 123 -4.19 -6.14 -11.01
C ASN A 123 -4.31 -5.53 -9.61
N VAL A 124 -3.93 -4.26 -9.42
CA VAL A 124 -4.16 -3.52 -8.15
C VAL A 124 -5.64 -3.49 -7.80
N VAL A 125 -6.51 -3.17 -8.76
CA VAL A 125 -7.97 -3.15 -8.55
C VAL A 125 -8.51 -4.53 -8.19
N LYS A 126 -8.03 -5.60 -8.84
CA LYS A 126 -8.42 -6.98 -8.51
C LYS A 126 -8.02 -7.34 -7.09
N GLU A 127 -6.82 -6.95 -6.67
CA GLU A 127 -6.31 -7.26 -5.34
C GLU A 127 -7.06 -6.48 -4.26
N LEU A 128 -7.37 -5.20 -4.48
CA LEU A 128 -8.27 -4.44 -3.61
C LEU A 128 -9.63 -5.12 -3.47
N HIS A 129 -10.22 -5.57 -4.57
CA HIS A 129 -11.50 -6.29 -4.55
C HIS A 129 -11.40 -7.61 -3.76
N ARG A 130 -10.27 -8.32 -3.88
CA ARG A 130 -9.99 -9.53 -3.12
C ARG A 130 -9.90 -9.24 -1.62
N ILE A 131 -9.18 -8.20 -1.23
CA ILE A 131 -9.04 -7.76 0.17
C ILE A 131 -10.41 -7.37 0.74
N THR A 132 -11.18 -6.55 0.04
CA THR A 132 -12.54 -6.15 0.46
C THR A 132 -13.44 -7.37 0.67
N LYS A 133 -13.34 -8.37 -0.20
CA LYS A 133 -14.14 -9.59 -0.05
C LYS A 133 -13.75 -10.37 1.22
N VAL A 134 -12.46 -10.58 1.45
CA VAL A 134 -11.96 -11.32 2.63
C VAL A 134 -12.31 -10.63 3.94
N TYR A 135 -12.30 -9.30 3.97
CA TYR A 135 -12.65 -8.53 5.18
C TYR A 135 -14.14 -8.62 5.54
N ASN A 136 -15.01 -8.71 4.54
CA ASN A 136 -16.47 -8.69 4.72
C ASN A 136 -17.10 -10.10 4.88
N GLU A 137 -16.30 -11.16 4.84
CA GLU A 137 -16.70 -12.56 5.12
C GLU A 137 -16.35 -12.96 6.56
#